data_AF-G2XKZ8-F1
#
_entry.id   AF-G2XKZ8-F1
#
_cell.length_a   1.000
_cell.length_b   1.000
_cell.length_c   1.000
_cell.angle_alpha   90.00
_cell.angle_beta   90.00
_cell.angle_gamma   90.00
#
_symmetry.space_group_name_H-M   'P 1'
#
loop_
_entity.id
_entity.type
_entity.pdbx_description
1 polymer ?
#
loop_
_entity_poly.entity_id
_entity_poly.type
_entity_poly.pdbx_seq_one_letter_code
_entity_poly.pdbx_strand_id
1 'polypeptide(L)'
;ISELSQLTGVSTATISRFAKALGYTNFQALRMALAQTSPEDDHALFAELSPKDSVDTLAQKIFTSNIDALRTTLANLDTDALTKAVKWITHAEHLGLFGLGASNLVALNGYHKFLRTAIPVAYAADYHMQLMAATHLSPRDAMILTSHSGEDKDAIALAELAKKQQVPLIVITGSPTSRLVKMADAAFVAVAEESRYRTEALHALIAEISIMDTLFMISAIKTDSQTAPLFRQVRATIDATRH
;
A
#
# COMPACT_ATOMS: atom_id res chain seq x y z
N ILE A 1 26.07 28.13 9.05
CA ILE A 1 26.83 26.93 8.61
C ILE A 1 27.57 26.27 9.78
N SER A 2 28.22 27.04 10.66
CA SER A 2 28.90 26.50 11.86
C SER A 2 27.94 25.76 12.80
N GLU A 3 26.77 26.34 13.06
CA GLU A 3 25.73 25.73 13.90
C GLU A 3 25.23 24.39 13.33
N LEU A 4 24.91 24.34 12.03
CA LEU A 4 24.52 23.09 11.36
C LEU A 4 25.64 22.03 11.39
N SER A 5 26.90 22.47 11.31
CA SER A 5 28.07 21.60 11.45
C SER A 5 28.15 20.97 12.84
N GLN A 6 27.87 21.74 13.89
CA GLN A 6 27.83 21.24 15.27
C GLN A 6 26.67 20.26 15.50
N LEU A 7 25.48 20.57 14.97
CA LEU A 7 24.28 19.73 15.13
C LEU A 7 24.37 18.39 14.39
N THR A 8 25.02 18.38 13.23
CA THR A 8 25.08 17.18 12.36
C THR A 8 26.38 16.39 12.50
N GLY A 9 27.39 16.94 13.18
CA GLY A 9 28.74 16.36 13.24
C GLY A 9 29.50 16.39 11.90
N VAL A 10 28.96 17.06 10.88
CA VAL A 10 29.54 17.14 9.54
C VAL A 10 30.36 18.42 9.39
N SER A 11 31.54 18.35 8.76
CA SER A 11 32.40 19.54 8.58
C SER A 11 31.73 20.62 7.70
N THR A 12 32.06 21.88 7.98
CA THR A 12 31.56 23.05 7.21
C THR A 12 31.89 22.94 5.72
N ALA A 13 33.04 22.35 5.36
CA ALA A 13 33.45 22.10 3.99
C ALA A 13 32.53 21.08 3.28
N THR A 14 32.08 20.04 3.98
CA THR A 14 31.15 19.05 3.43
C THR A 14 29.75 19.63 3.23
N ILE A 15 29.26 20.43 4.18
CA ILE A 15 27.97 21.15 4.04
C ILE A 15 28.03 22.12 2.84
N SER A 16 29.16 22.80 2.64
CA SER A 16 29.36 23.70 1.50
C SER A 16 29.42 22.95 0.16
N ARG A 17 30.11 21.80 0.10
CA ARG A 17 30.11 20.92 -1.08
C ARG A 17 28.73 20.38 -1.40
N PHE A 18 27.95 20.00 -0.39
CA PHE A 18 26.58 19.54 -0.56
C PHE A 18 25.69 20.60 -1.22
N ALA A 19 25.75 21.85 -0.73
CA ALA A 19 25.01 22.96 -1.35
C ALA A 19 25.39 23.17 -2.83
N LYS A 20 26.69 23.06 -3.16
CA LYS A 20 27.17 23.15 -4.54
C LYS A 20 26.75 21.96 -5.41
N ALA A 21 26.75 20.75 -4.87
CA ALA A 21 26.29 19.55 -5.58
C ALA A 21 24.81 19.64 -5.96
N LEU A 22 24.01 20.35 -5.16
CA LEU A 22 22.61 20.65 -5.45
C LEU A 22 22.42 21.87 -6.40
N GLY A 23 23.50 22.41 -6.97
CA GLY A 23 23.43 23.53 -7.92
C GLY A 23 23.41 24.93 -7.30
N TYR A 24 23.55 25.05 -5.96
CA TYR A 24 23.58 26.36 -5.29
C TYR A 24 25.00 26.89 -5.15
N THR A 25 25.17 28.20 -5.29
CA THR A 25 26.49 28.84 -5.25
C THR A 25 27.18 28.69 -3.89
N ASN A 26 26.41 28.64 -2.80
CA ASN A 26 26.88 28.38 -1.44
C ASN A 26 25.73 27.93 -0.51
N PHE A 27 26.07 27.55 0.72
CA PHE A 27 25.07 27.16 1.73
C PHE A 27 24.07 28.26 2.07
N GLN A 28 24.44 29.53 1.99
CA GLN A 28 23.53 30.64 2.25
C GLN A 28 22.48 30.77 1.14
N ALA A 29 22.84 30.55 -0.12
CA ALA A 29 21.92 30.49 -1.24
C ALA A 29 20.94 29.31 -1.10
N LEU A 30 21.44 28.13 -0.72
CA LEU A 30 20.59 26.98 -0.38
C LEU A 30 19.64 27.32 0.78
N ARG A 31 20.14 27.94 1.85
CA ARG A 31 19.33 28.32 3.02
C ARG A 31 18.25 29.35 2.65
N MET A 32 18.56 30.31 1.79
CA MET A 32 17.56 31.27 1.30
C MET A 32 16.51 30.60 0.42
N ALA A 33 16.90 29.67 -0.46
CA ALA A 33 15.95 28.89 -1.25
C ALA A 33 15.01 28.06 -0.36
N LEU A 34 15.55 27.45 0.71
CA LEU A 34 14.78 26.75 1.74
C LEU A 34 13.99 27.67 2.70
N ALA A 35 14.28 28.97 2.71
CA ALA A 35 13.54 29.95 3.51
C ALA A 35 12.46 30.68 2.69
N GLN A 36 12.56 30.64 1.36
CA GLN A 36 11.53 31.10 0.42
C GLN A 36 10.38 30.11 0.27
N THR A 37 10.55 28.86 0.69
CA THR A 37 9.43 27.96 0.99
C THR A 37 8.78 28.46 2.29
N SER A 38 7.79 29.33 2.16
CA SER A 38 7.04 29.88 3.30
C SER A 38 6.38 28.76 4.11
N PRO A 39 6.39 28.80 5.46
CA PRO A 39 5.58 27.91 6.29
C PRO A 39 4.07 28.09 6.08
N GLU A 40 3.64 29.16 5.41
CA GLU A 40 2.23 29.41 5.11
C GLU A 40 1.70 28.59 3.92
N ASP A 41 2.58 28.05 3.06
CA ASP A 41 2.18 27.11 1.99
C ASP A 41 2.08 25.65 2.50
N ASP A 42 2.54 25.36 3.72
CA ASP A 42 2.52 24.02 4.34
C ASP A 42 1.13 23.58 4.83
N HIS A 43 0.10 24.41 4.64
CA HIS A 43 -1.28 24.15 5.09
C HIS A 43 -2.29 23.85 3.97
N ALA A 44 -1.86 23.77 2.71
CA ALA A 44 -2.73 23.24 1.67
C ALA A 44 -2.83 21.71 1.83
N LEU A 45 -3.91 21.23 2.49
CA LEU A 45 -4.30 19.82 2.56
C LEU A 45 -4.28 19.13 1.18
N PHE A 46 -4.44 19.92 0.11
CA PHE A 46 -4.39 19.48 -1.28
C PHE A 46 -3.51 20.46 -2.09
N ALA A 47 -2.20 20.25 -2.12
CA ALA A 47 -1.25 21.18 -2.76
C ALA A 47 -1.53 21.44 -4.25
N GLU A 48 -2.16 20.49 -4.96
CA GLU A 48 -2.50 20.62 -6.38
C GLU A 48 -3.94 21.10 -6.64
N LEU A 49 -4.82 21.07 -5.63
CA LEU A 49 -6.23 21.45 -5.75
C LEU A 49 -6.43 22.86 -5.19
N SER A 50 -6.86 23.78 -6.04
CA SER A 50 -7.16 25.15 -5.62
C SER A 50 -8.66 25.29 -5.35
N PRO A 51 -9.08 25.95 -4.26
CA PRO A 51 -10.49 26.32 -4.07
C PRO A 51 -11.05 27.23 -5.18
N LYS A 52 -10.18 27.78 -6.04
CA LYS A 52 -10.55 28.61 -7.20
C LYS A 52 -10.70 27.80 -8.49
N ASP A 53 -10.32 26.53 -8.49
CA ASP A 53 -10.51 25.67 -9.66
C ASP A 53 -12.00 25.44 -9.92
N SER A 54 -12.37 25.30 -11.20
CA SER A 54 -13.71 24.85 -11.55
C SER A 54 -13.94 23.41 -11.09
N VAL A 55 -15.21 23.00 -10.91
CA VAL A 55 -15.56 21.62 -10.54
C VAL A 55 -14.99 20.61 -11.54
N ASP A 56 -15.05 20.90 -12.85
CA ASP A 56 -14.50 20.05 -13.90
C ASP A 56 -12.97 19.93 -13.80
N THR A 57 -12.28 21.05 -13.51
CA THR A 57 -10.84 21.08 -13.29
C THR A 57 -10.44 20.24 -12.07
N LEU A 58 -11.17 20.38 -10.96
CA LEU A 58 -10.92 19.58 -9.74
C LEU A 58 -11.08 18.08 -10.00
N ALA A 59 -12.16 17.69 -10.68
CA ALA A 59 -12.39 16.31 -11.06
C ALA A 59 -11.26 15.78 -11.96
N GLN A 60 -10.87 16.54 -12.99
CA GLN A 60 -9.78 16.15 -13.88
C GLN A 60 -8.45 15.97 -13.15
N LYS A 61 -8.12 16.88 -12.21
CA LYS A 61 -6.92 16.76 -11.38
C LYS A 61 -6.94 15.48 -10.54
N ILE A 62 -8.02 15.23 -9.80
CA ILE A 62 -8.16 14.02 -8.96
C ILE A 62 -8.00 12.73 -9.78
N PHE A 63 -8.66 12.63 -10.94
CA PHE A 63 -8.52 11.46 -11.81
C PHE A 63 -7.11 11.32 -12.39
N THR A 64 -6.47 12.43 -12.73
CA THR A 64 -5.07 12.43 -13.22
C THR A 64 -4.13 11.91 -12.15
N SER A 65 -4.23 12.40 -10.90
CA SER A 65 -3.44 11.91 -9.78
C SER A 65 -3.64 10.41 -9.52
N ASN A 66 -4.87 9.90 -9.63
CA ASN A 66 -5.16 8.47 -9.54
C ASN A 66 -4.49 7.67 -10.68
N ILE A 67 -4.58 8.15 -11.91
CA ILE A 67 -3.95 7.50 -13.07
C ILE A 67 -2.43 7.45 -12.90
N ASP A 68 -1.82 8.52 -12.41
CA ASP A 68 -0.38 8.60 -12.24
C ASP A 68 0.12 7.73 -11.07
N ALA A 69 -0.67 7.63 -9.98
CA ALA A 69 -0.42 6.66 -8.91
C ALA A 69 -0.46 5.21 -9.44
N LEU A 70 -1.45 4.88 -10.29
CA LEU A 70 -1.54 3.55 -10.91
C LEU A 70 -0.36 3.25 -11.83
N ARG A 71 0.03 4.21 -12.68
CA ARG A 71 1.19 4.08 -13.59
C ARG A 71 2.48 3.87 -12.81
N THR A 72 2.70 4.68 -11.77
CA THR A 72 3.92 4.60 -10.95
C THR A 72 3.96 3.31 -10.16
N THR A 73 2.83 2.89 -9.58
CA THR A 73 2.72 1.59 -8.90
C THR A 73 3.02 0.43 -9.84
N LEU A 74 2.45 0.43 -11.05
CA LEU A 74 2.72 -0.60 -12.05
C LEU A 74 4.20 -0.66 -12.44
N ALA A 75 4.85 0.51 -12.61
CA ALA A 75 6.26 0.60 -12.94
C ALA A 75 7.19 0.06 -11.83
N ASN A 76 6.74 0.06 -10.57
CA ASN A 76 7.48 -0.44 -9.42
C ASN A 76 7.08 -1.88 -9.02
N LEU A 77 6.20 -2.53 -9.77
CA LEU A 77 5.72 -3.87 -9.44
C LEU A 77 6.82 -4.90 -9.68
N ASP A 78 7.33 -5.50 -8.61
CA ASP A 78 8.31 -6.59 -8.68
C ASP A 78 7.63 -7.88 -9.17
N THR A 79 8.03 -8.34 -10.36
CA THR A 79 7.49 -9.54 -11.00
C THR A 79 7.86 -10.83 -10.26
N ASP A 80 9.02 -10.87 -9.59
CA ASP A 80 9.44 -12.03 -8.80
C ASP A 80 8.63 -12.10 -7.51
N ALA A 81 8.43 -10.96 -6.84
CA ALA A 81 7.55 -10.86 -5.68
C ALA A 81 6.11 -11.26 -6.05
N LEU A 82 5.60 -10.78 -7.19
CA LEU A 82 4.28 -11.14 -7.72
C LEU A 82 4.15 -12.64 -7.97
N THR A 83 5.16 -13.24 -8.60
CA THR A 83 5.18 -14.67 -8.89
C THR A 83 5.17 -15.51 -7.60
N LYS A 84 5.95 -15.12 -6.58
CA LYS A 84 5.95 -15.77 -5.27
C LYS A 84 4.62 -15.62 -4.54
N ALA A 85 4.08 -14.40 -4.48
CA ALA A 85 2.81 -14.11 -3.83
C ALA A 85 1.66 -14.93 -4.42
N VAL A 86 1.54 -14.93 -5.75
CA VAL A 86 0.53 -15.72 -6.46
C VAL A 86 0.71 -17.21 -6.19
N LYS A 87 1.96 -17.72 -6.16
CA LYS A 87 2.21 -19.13 -5.85
C LYS A 87 1.71 -19.48 -4.44
N TRP A 88 1.98 -18.65 -3.43
CA TRP A 88 1.48 -18.89 -2.07
C TRP A 88 -0.04 -18.85 -2.04
N ILE A 89 -0.66 -17.85 -2.66
CA ILE A 89 -2.12 -17.72 -2.71
C ILE A 89 -2.76 -18.96 -3.35
N THR A 90 -2.29 -19.42 -4.51
CA THR A 90 -2.94 -20.53 -5.23
C THR A 90 -2.73 -21.91 -4.60
N HIS A 91 -1.79 -22.05 -3.66
CA HIS A 91 -1.53 -23.31 -2.95
C HIS A 91 -1.95 -23.26 -1.47
N ALA A 92 -2.49 -22.12 -1.02
CA ALA A 92 -2.89 -21.94 0.37
C ALA A 92 -4.12 -22.80 0.70
N GLU A 93 -4.13 -23.43 1.88
CA GLU A 93 -5.34 -24.07 2.41
C GLU A 93 -6.36 -23.03 2.89
N HIS A 94 -5.88 -21.90 3.43
CA HIS A 94 -6.66 -20.72 3.76
C HIS A 94 -5.91 -19.43 3.40
N LEU A 95 -6.65 -18.40 2.99
CA LEU A 95 -6.10 -17.07 2.73
C LEU A 95 -6.66 -16.07 3.75
N GLY A 96 -5.79 -15.55 4.62
CA GLY A 96 -6.12 -14.45 5.53
C GLY A 96 -5.98 -13.10 4.82
N LEU A 97 -7.01 -12.26 4.91
CA LEU A 97 -7.05 -10.92 4.30
C LEU A 97 -7.31 -9.88 5.39
N PHE A 98 -6.28 -9.14 5.75
CA PHE A 98 -6.30 -8.27 6.93
C PHE A 98 -5.80 -6.86 6.62
N GLY A 99 -6.26 -5.91 7.43
CA GLY A 99 -5.97 -4.49 7.28
C GLY A 99 -6.85 -3.66 8.20
N LEU A 100 -6.35 -2.50 8.62
CA LEU A 100 -7.01 -1.63 9.61
C LEU A 100 -7.37 -0.28 8.99
N GLY A 101 -8.43 0.35 9.51
CA GLY A 101 -8.91 1.65 9.00
C GLY A 101 -9.21 1.61 7.49
N ALA A 102 -8.68 2.56 6.72
CA ALA A 102 -8.85 2.58 5.26
C ALA A 102 -8.25 1.35 4.56
N SER A 103 -7.16 0.78 5.08
CA SER A 103 -6.55 -0.44 4.54
C SER A 103 -7.45 -1.67 4.72
N ASN A 104 -8.42 -1.63 5.65
CA ASN A 104 -9.46 -2.66 5.76
C ASN A 104 -10.35 -2.71 4.51
N LEU A 105 -10.51 -1.60 3.78
CA LEU A 105 -11.27 -1.58 2.52
C LEU A 105 -10.59 -2.41 1.44
N VAL A 106 -9.24 -2.43 1.41
CA VAL A 106 -8.45 -3.26 0.50
C VAL A 106 -8.60 -4.73 0.87
N ALA A 107 -8.52 -5.06 2.16
CA ALA A 107 -8.73 -6.42 2.66
C ALA A 107 -10.15 -6.92 2.36
N LEU A 108 -11.17 -6.09 2.57
CA LEU A 108 -12.57 -6.41 2.28
C LEU A 108 -12.82 -6.59 0.77
N ASN A 109 -12.20 -5.75 -0.07
CA ASN A 109 -12.24 -5.91 -1.52
C ASN A 109 -11.66 -7.28 -1.93
N GLY A 110 -10.48 -7.62 -1.42
CA GLY A 110 -9.88 -8.93 -1.62
C GLY A 110 -10.81 -10.06 -1.16
N TYR A 111 -11.34 -9.96 0.06
CA TYR A 111 -12.25 -10.96 0.63
C TYR A 111 -13.46 -11.19 -0.25
N HIS A 112 -14.15 -10.10 -0.63
CA HIS A 112 -15.30 -10.17 -1.53
C HIS A 112 -14.96 -10.89 -2.84
N LYS A 113 -13.79 -10.63 -3.44
CA LYS A 113 -13.37 -11.26 -4.70
C LYS A 113 -13.01 -12.73 -4.53
N PHE A 114 -12.20 -13.04 -3.53
CA PHE A 114 -11.75 -14.42 -3.27
C PHE A 114 -12.86 -15.35 -2.77
N LEU A 115 -13.99 -14.84 -2.27
CA LEU A 115 -15.20 -15.66 -2.04
C LEU A 115 -15.71 -16.41 -3.30
N ARG A 116 -15.24 -16.03 -4.49
CA ARG A 116 -15.58 -16.66 -5.76
C ARG A 116 -14.56 -17.71 -6.21
N THR A 117 -13.52 -17.98 -5.42
CA THR A 117 -12.50 -19.01 -5.70
C THR A 117 -12.64 -20.19 -4.74
N ALA A 118 -12.04 -21.32 -5.09
CA ALA A 118 -12.05 -22.51 -4.26
C ALA A 118 -11.19 -22.39 -2.99
N ILE A 119 -10.48 -21.27 -2.80
CA ILE A 119 -9.60 -21.03 -1.66
C ILE A 119 -10.44 -20.49 -0.50
N PRO A 120 -10.55 -21.21 0.63
CA PRO A 120 -11.16 -20.67 1.85
C PRO A 120 -10.52 -19.36 2.28
N VAL A 121 -11.33 -18.34 2.56
CA VAL A 121 -10.85 -17.00 2.91
C VAL A 121 -11.33 -16.54 4.28
N ALA A 122 -10.43 -15.93 5.03
CA ALA A 122 -10.70 -15.33 6.34
C ALA A 122 -10.54 -13.81 6.28
N TYR A 123 -11.50 -13.11 6.87
CA TYR A 123 -11.54 -11.65 6.96
C TYR A 123 -12.25 -11.25 8.24
N ALA A 124 -11.81 -10.14 8.85
CA ALA A 124 -12.56 -9.48 9.92
C ALA A 124 -12.30 -7.97 9.89
N ALA A 125 -13.33 -7.18 10.20
CA ALA A 125 -13.19 -5.73 10.26
C ALA A 125 -12.55 -5.25 11.59
N ASP A 126 -12.81 -5.95 12.68
CA ASP A 126 -12.28 -5.66 14.01
C ASP A 126 -10.87 -6.22 14.20
N TYR A 127 -9.99 -5.47 14.85
CA TYR A 127 -8.59 -5.85 15.08
C TYR A 127 -8.44 -7.16 15.87
N HIS A 128 -9.16 -7.32 16.98
CA HIS A 128 -9.05 -8.53 17.79
C HIS A 128 -9.59 -9.76 17.06
N MET A 129 -10.63 -9.59 16.25
CA MET A 129 -11.10 -10.64 15.35
C MET A 129 -10.08 -10.98 14.26
N GLN A 130 -9.35 -10.00 13.71
CA GLN A 130 -8.24 -10.27 12.80
C GLN A 130 -7.16 -11.11 13.48
N LEU A 131 -6.77 -10.79 14.72
CA LEU A 131 -5.82 -11.60 15.50
C LEU A 131 -6.32 -13.02 15.74
N MET A 132 -7.59 -13.19 16.11
CA MET A 132 -8.21 -14.50 16.32
C MET A 132 -8.19 -15.33 15.04
N ALA A 133 -8.58 -14.73 13.91
CA ALA A 133 -8.55 -15.40 12.60
C ALA A 133 -7.11 -15.74 12.17
N ALA A 134 -6.18 -14.81 12.31
CA ALA A 134 -4.77 -15.00 11.97
C ALA A 134 -4.11 -16.11 12.81
N THR A 135 -4.52 -16.27 14.07
CA THR A 135 -3.99 -17.34 14.96
C THR A 135 -4.26 -18.74 14.43
N HIS A 136 -5.28 -18.93 13.59
CA HIS A 136 -5.58 -20.22 12.98
C HIS A 136 -4.78 -20.51 11.71
N LEU A 137 -4.02 -19.54 11.18
CA LEU A 137 -3.17 -19.74 10.01
C LEU A 137 -1.91 -20.53 10.37
N SER A 138 -1.39 -21.24 9.37
CA SER A 138 -0.27 -22.15 9.45
C SER A 138 0.68 -21.98 8.25
N PRO A 139 1.82 -22.67 8.21
CA PRO A 139 2.73 -22.61 7.06
C PRO A 139 2.14 -23.11 5.73
N ARG A 140 0.96 -23.74 5.75
CA ARG A 140 0.22 -24.21 4.56
C ARG A 140 -0.78 -23.17 4.04
N ASP A 141 -0.93 -22.06 4.75
CA ASP A 141 -1.84 -20.96 4.44
C ASP A 141 -1.06 -19.78 3.85
N ALA A 142 -1.74 -18.67 3.57
CA ALA A 142 -1.09 -17.41 3.22
C ALA A 142 -1.83 -16.24 3.88
N MET A 143 -1.12 -15.15 4.15
CA MET A 143 -1.71 -13.92 4.69
C MET A 143 -1.37 -12.73 3.80
N ILE A 144 -2.40 -12.01 3.36
CA ILE A 144 -2.26 -10.68 2.76
C ILE A 144 -2.63 -9.65 3.83
N LEU A 145 -1.64 -8.83 4.21
CA LEU A 145 -1.80 -7.75 5.17
C LEU A 145 -1.63 -6.40 4.47
N THR A 146 -2.66 -5.55 4.54
CA THR A 146 -2.60 -4.20 3.99
C THR A 146 -2.42 -3.18 5.11
N SER A 147 -1.42 -2.31 4.98
CA SER A 147 -1.22 -1.16 5.86
C SER A 147 -0.49 -0.06 5.11
N HIS A 148 -1.18 1.05 4.87
CA HIS A 148 -0.65 2.15 4.07
C HIS A 148 0.68 2.70 4.61
N SER A 149 0.76 2.98 5.92
CA SER A 149 2.00 3.50 6.53
C SER A 149 3.08 2.44 6.70
N GLY A 150 2.68 1.18 6.86
CA GLY A 150 3.56 0.05 7.21
C GLY A 150 4.22 0.16 8.60
N GLU A 151 3.80 1.12 9.43
CA GLU A 151 4.30 1.38 10.78
C GLU A 151 3.21 1.28 11.87
N ASP A 152 1.98 0.96 11.47
CA ASP A 152 0.88 0.77 12.40
C ASP A 152 1.15 -0.41 13.35
N LYS A 153 1.02 -0.16 14.66
CA LYS A 153 1.40 -1.14 15.70
C LYS A 153 0.54 -2.40 15.64
N ASP A 154 -0.74 -2.24 15.35
CA ASP A 154 -1.70 -3.33 15.32
C ASP A 154 -1.48 -4.20 14.07
N ALA A 155 -1.20 -3.58 12.91
CA ALA A 155 -0.75 -4.28 11.71
C ALA A 155 0.60 -4.98 11.91
N ILE A 156 1.57 -4.34 12.57
CA ILE A 156 2.86 -4.97 12.91
C ILE A 156 2.64 -6.21 13.78
N ALA A 157 1.74 -6.15 14.77
CA ALA A 157 1.43 -7.31 15.61
C ALA A 157 0.84 -8.48 14.81
N LEU A 158 -0.02 -8.23 13.80
CA LEU A 158 -0.49 -9.26 12.87
C LEU A 158 0.66 -9.87 12.06
N ALA A 159 1.58 -9.05 11.57
CA ALA A 159 2.75 -9.53 10.85
C ALA A 159 3.71 -10.34 11.73
N GLU A 160 3.89 -9.95 13.00
CA GLU A 160 4.68 -10.70 13.99
C GLU A 160 4.07 -12.08 14.25
N LEU A 161 2.73 -12.16 14.32
CA LEU A 161 2.02 -13.42 14.48
C LEU A 161 2.25 -14.35 13.28
N ALA A 162 2.10 -13.86 12.04
CA ALA A 162 2.37 -14.64 10.84
C ALA A 162 3.83 -15.13 10.78
N LYS A 163 4.80 -14.27 11.12
CA LYS A 163 6.21 -14.65 11.25
C LYS A 163 6.41 -15.78 12.25
N LYS A 164 5.82 -15.66 13.44
CA LYS A 164 5.91 -16.67 14.51
C LYS A 164 5.34 -18.01 14.05
N GLN A 165 4.28 -18.00 13.25
CA GLN A 165 3.62 -19.19 12.70
C GLN A 165 4.20 -19.66 11.36
N GLN A 166 5.20 -18.94 10.83
CA GLN A 166 5.82 -19.20 9.52
C GLN A 166 4.80 -19.20 8.36
N VAL A 167 3.75 -18.39 8.50
CA VAL A 167 2.76 -18.15 7.45
C VAL A 167 3.39 -17.22 6.41
N PRO A 168 3.41 -17.59 5.11
CA PRO A 168 3.78 -16.68 4.04
C PRO A 168 3.05 -15.33 4.13
N LEU A 169 3.82 -14.26 4.32
CA LEU A 169 3.33 -12.90 4.52
C LEU A 169 3.49 -12.04 3.27
N ILE A 170 2.36 -11.67 2.68
CA ILE A 170 2.25 -10.75 1.55
C ILE A 170 1.80 -9.39 2.09
N VAL A 171 2.59 -8.34 1.87
CA VAL A 171 2.27 -6.98 2.35
C VAL A 171 1.90 -6.07 1.20
N ILE A 172 0.82 -5.32 1.36
CA ILE A 172 0.47 -4.18 0.51
C ILE A 172 0.61 -2.91 1.36
N THR A 173 1.38 -1.93 0.89
CA THR A 173 1.68 -0.71 1.65
C THR A 173 1.93 0.48 0.73
N GLY A 174 1.85 1.71 1.24
CA GLY A 174 2.32 2.91 0.54
C GLY A 174 3.78 3.25 0.84
N SER A 175 4.41 2.60 1.82
CA SER A 175 5.73 2.97 2.33
C SER A 175 6.81 1.91 2.05
N PRO A 176 7.74 2.16 1.10
CA PRO A 176 8.74 1.17 0.66
C PRO A 176 9.81 0.83 1.72
N THR A 177 10.00 1.69 2.72
CA THR A 177 11.05 1.52 3.75
C THR A 177 10.49 1.15 5.12
N SER A 178 9.19 0.86 5.18
CA SER A 178 8.47 0.57 6.42
C SER A 178 8.89 -0.75 7.08
N ARG A 179 8.58 -0.89 8.36
CA ARG A 179 8.80 -2.12 9.13
C ARG A 179 8.11 -3.31 8.50
N LEU A 180 6.86 -3.16 8.04
CA LEU A 180 6.15 -4.26 7.40
C LEU A 180 6.83 -4.77 6.13
N VAL A 181 7.44 -3.90 5.32
CA VAL A 181 8.21 -4.36 4.13
C VAL A 181 9.37 -5.26 4.54
N LYS A 182 10.08 -4.93 5.64
CA LYS A 182 11.18 -5.75 6.16
C LYS A 182 10.70 -7.10 6.72
N MET A 183 9.43 -7.18 7.10
CA MET A 183 8.80 -8.40 7.59
C MET A 183 8.17 -9.22 6.46
N ALA A 184 7.82 -8.63 5.33
CA ALA A 184 7.14 -9.34 4.27
C ALA A 184 8.02 -10.41 3.59
N ASP A 185 7.40 -11.50 3.15
CA ASP A 185 8.01 -12.45 2.23
C ASP A 185 7.83 -12.00 0.77
N ALA A 186 6.76 -11.22 0.50
CA ALA A 186 6.59 -10.39 -0.70
C ALA A 186 5.91 -9.07 -0.33
N ALA A 187 6.44 -7.94 -0.80
CA ALA A 187 5.89 -6.62 -0.55
C ALA A 187 5.52 -5.92 -1.86
N PHE A 188 4.38 -5.25 -1.88
CA PHE A 188 3.92 -4.42 -2.98
C PHE A 188 3.70 -3.00 -2.49
N VAL A 189 4.33 -2.04 -3.16
CA VAL A 189 4.30 -0.63 -2.77
C VAL A 189 3.37 0.12 -3.71
N ALA A 190 2.25 0.59 -3.18
CA ALA A 190 1.36 1.53 -3.85
C ALA A 190 2.01 2.92 -3.83
N VAL A 191 2.61 3.31 -4.96
CA VAL A 191 3.30 4.59 -5.08
C VAL A 191 2.30 5.62 -5.59
N ALA A 192 1.87 6.50 -4.69
CA ALA A 192 1.23 7.76 -5.07
C ALA A 192 2.25 8.89 -4.87
N GLU A 193 2.38 9.78 -5.85
CA GLU A 193 3.05 11.07 -5.61
C GLU A 193 2.14 11.91 -4.71
N GLU A 194 2.17 11.62 -3.41
CA GLU A 194 1.67 12.55 -2.42
C GLU A 194 2.72 13.66 -2.36
N SER A 195 2.44 14.79 -2.98
CA SER A 195 3.32 15.95 -3.10
C SER A 195 3.78 16.43 -1.71
N ARG A 196 4.81 15.82 -1.13
CA ARG A 196 5.57 16.19 0.08
C ARG A 196 4.83 16.64 1.34
N TYR A 197 3.51 16.66 1.39
CA TYR A 197 2.72 17.06 2.56
C TYR A 197 1.50 16.15 2.70
N ARG A 198 1.44 15.52 3.87
CA ARG A 198 0.38 14.61 4.33
C ARG A 198 -0.98 15.32 4.28
N THR A 199 -2.02 14.61 3.86
CA THR A 199 -2.96 13.94 4.78
C THR A 199 -4.19 13.54 3.97
N GLU A 200 -4.16 12.32 3.42
CA GLU A 200 -5.27 11.37 3.27
C GLU A 200 -4.88 10.45 2.10
N ALA A 201 -4.63 9.18 2.41
CA ALA A 201 -4.15 8.12 1.52
C ALA A 201 -5.16 7.72 0.41
N LEU A 202 -5.92 8.68 -0.12
CA LEU A 202 -7.02 8.46 -1.05
C LEU A 202 -6.51 7.95 -2.40
N HIS A 203 -5.43 8.55 -2.92
CA HIS A 203 -4.83 8.12 -4.18
C HIS A 203 -4.12 6.77 -4.04
N ALA A 204 -3.41 6.58 -2.91
CA ALA A 204 -2.76 5.32 -2.60
C ALA A 204 -3.78 4.18 -2.46
N LEU A 205 -4.98 4.43 -1.92
CA LEU A 205 -6.02 3.40 -1.76
C LEU A 205 -6.43 2.76 -3.10
N ILE A 206 -6.57 3.55 -4.17
CA ILE A 206 -6.94 3.02 -5.50
C ILE A 206 -5.81 2.14 -6.06
N ALA A 207 -4.55 2.53 -5.84
CA ALA A 207 -3.39 1.72 -6.20
C ALA A 207 -3.30 0.42 -5.36
N GLU A 208 -3.53 0.49 -4.04
CA GLU A 208 -3.56 -0.68 -3.14
C GLU A 208 -4.69 -1.66 -3.55
N ILE A 209 -5.87 -1.15 -3.88
CA ILE A 209 -6.98 -1.92 -4.45
C ILE A 209 -6.55 -2.60 -5.76
N SER A 210 -5.86 -1.87 -6.64
CA SER A 210 -5.41 -2.40 -7.93
C SER A 210 -4.34 -3.49 -7.79
N ILE A 211 -3.48 -3.40 -6.77
CA ILE A 211 -2.54 -4.48 -6.41
C ILE A 211 -3.31 -5.71 -5.94
N MET A 212 -4.28 -5.56 -5.03
CA MET A 212 -5.14 -6.65 -4.58
C MET A 212 -5.87 -7.32 -5.75
N ASP A 213 -6.42 -6.52 -6.66
CA ASP A 213 -7.10 -6.98 -7.87
C ASP A 213 -6.17 -7.76 -8.79
N THR A 214 -4.92 -7.31 -8.92
CA THR A 214 -3.89 -8.00 -9.70
C THR A 214 -3.57 -9.37 -9.10
N LEU A 215 -3.35 -9.42 -7.77
CA LEU A 215 -3.13 -10.68 -7.05
C LEU A 215 -4.31 -11.65 -7.23
N PHE A 216 -5.53 -11.14 -7.08
CA PHE A 216 -6.76 -11.90 -7.29
C PHE A 216 -6.87 -12.44 -8.72
N MET A 217 -6.80 -11.57 -9.73
CA MET A 217 -7.03 -11.95 -11.13
C MET A 217 -6.01 -12.97 -11.62
N ILE A 218 -4.73 -12.80 -11.28
CA ILE A 218 -3.69 -13.77 -11.67
C ILE A 218 -3.92 -15.11 -10.95
N SER A 219 -4.27 -15.09 -9.66
CA SER A 219 -4.58 -16.31 -8.89
C SER A 219 -5.80 -17.04 -9.44
N ALA A 220 -6.86 -16.30 -9.79
CA ALA A 220 -8.08 -16.84 -10.39
C ALA A 220 -7.81 -17.49 -11.76
N ILE A 221 -7.04 -16.84 -12.63
CA ILE A 221 -6.66 -17.40 -13.94
C ILE A 221 -5.80 -18.68 -13.78
N LYS A 222 -4.85 -18.70 -12.84
CA LYS A 222 -4.03 -19.89 -12.59
C LYS A 222 -4.81 -21.06 -11.99
N THR A 223 -5.95 -20.79 -11.37
CA THR A 223 -6.83 -21.80 -10.76
C THR A 223 -8.16 -21.92 -11.51
N ASP A 224 -8.22 -21.49 -12.78
CA ASP A 224 -9.47 -21.33 -13.55
C ASP A 224 -10.33 -22.59 -13.57
N SER A 225 -9.72 -23.78 -13.71
CA SER A 225 -10.42 -25.07 -13.69
C SER A 225 -11.23 -25.31 -12.41
N GLN A 226 -10.79 -24.75 -11.28
CA GLN A 226 -11.46 -24.83 -9.98
C GLN A 226 -12.36 -23.61 -9.73
N THR A 227 -11.90 -22.43 -10.17
CA THR A 227 -12.52 -21.14 -9.89
C THR A 227 -13.74 -20.86 -10.78
N ALA A 228 -13.70 -21.17 -12.08
CA ALA A 228 -14.80 -20.88 -13.01
C ALA A 228 -16.14 -21.57 -12.67
N PRO A 229 -16.17 -22.85 -12.24
CA PRO A 229 -17.41 -23.49 -11.75
C PRO A 229 -18.00 -22.77 -10.54
N LEU A 230 -17.17 -22.40 -9.56
CA LEU A 230 -17.63 -21.74 -8.35
C LEU A 230 -18.15 -20.33 -8.65
N PHE A 231 -17.49 -19.59 -9.53
CA PHE A 231 -18.00 -18.30 -10.04
C PHE A 231 -19.42 -18.40 -10.60
N ARG A 232 -19.69 -19.43 -11.41
CA ARG A 232 -21.04 -19.69 -11.96
C ARG A 232 -22.03 -20.05 -10.86
N GLN A 233 -21.62 -20.87 -9.89
CA GLN A 233 -22.47 -21.27 -8.77
C GLN A 233 -22.83 -20.10 -7.85
N VAL A 234 -21.85 -19.27 -7.48
CA VAL A 234 -22.08 -18.05 -6.67
C VAL A 234 -23.04 -17.13 -7.40
N ARG A 235 -22.82 -16.89 -8.70
CA ARG A 235 -23.71 -16.06 -9.51
C ARG A 235 -25.14 -16.62 -9.55
N ALA A 236 -25.30 -17.92 -9.81
CA ALA A 236 -26.61 -18.57 -9.84
C ALA A 236 -27.32 -18.48 -8.48
N THR A 237 -26.59 -18.64 -7.38
CA THR A 237 -27.12 -18.55 -6.01
C THR A 237 -27.61 -17.14 -5.70
N ILE A 238 -26.87 -16.10 -6.09
CA ILE A 238 -27.28 -14.70 -5.92
C ILE A 238 -28.46 -14.36 -6.84
N ASP A 239 -28.42 -14.81 -8.10
CA ASP A 239 -29.51 -14.54 -9.04
C ASP A 239 -30.83 -15.20 -8.59
N ALA A 240 -30.76 -16.34 -7.89
CA ALA A 240 -31.93 -16.99 -7.31
C ALA A 240 -32.64 -16.19 -6.21
N THR A 241 -31.99 -15.19 -5.58
CA THR A 241 -32.63 -14.34 -4.56
C THR A 241 -33.35 -13.12 -5.16
N ARG A 242 -33.25 -12.92 -6.48
CA ARG A 242 -33.84 -11.78 -7.20
C ARG A 242 -35.26 -12.07 -7.70
N HIS A 243 -35.88 -13.16 -7.23
CA HIS A 243 -37.23 -13.59 -7.56
C HIS A 243 -38.12 -13.60 -6.33
#